data_AF-Q56FJ7-F1
#
_entry.id   AF-Q56FJ7-F1
#
_cell.length_a   1.000
_cell.length_b   1.000
_cell.length_c   1.000
_cell.angle_alpha   90.00
_cell.angle_beta   90.00
_cell.angle_gamma   90.00
#
_symmetry.space_group_name_H-M   'P 1'
#
loop_
_entity.id
_entity.type
_entity.pdbx_description
1 polymer ?
#
loop_
_entity_poly.entity_id
_entity_poly.type
_entity_poly.pdbx_seq_one_letter_code
_entity_poly.pdbx_strand_id
1 'polypeptide(L)'
;MSIISTKVFRPIQRQIMFEQKRCRTKINIQKPRIPHFKRRCMEEFVTPYYDPPRPILPVHELCGNIIEKKKKLEMSESVNQYQIIIGRDVLNWFNNSKMIAFLHKNSIKTEDEFDFNVLLRRENMYLKYYGYKTMEAGLKGTKYENVLQLWGAPGNIVFCDKPKVDVLLKIIK
;
A
#
# COMPACT_ATOMS: atom_id res chain seq x y z
N MET A 1 17.73 -5.16 23.81
CA MET A 1 18.58 -4.15 23.13
C MET A 1 19.68 -4.88 22.38
N SER A 2 19.97 -4.42 21.16
CA SER A 2 20.96 -4.92 20.18
C SER A 2 20.55 -6.11 19.30
N ILE A 3 19.73 -5.75 18.31
CA ILE A 3 19.78 -6.30 16.95
C ILE A 3 21.18 -5.97 16.40
N ILE A 4 22.04 -6.97 16.19
CA ILE A 4 23.19 -6.82 15.28
C ILE A 4 23.21 -8.02 14.34
N SER A 5 22.79 -7.73 13.11
CA SER A 5 22.90 -8.55 11.93
C SER A 5 24.35 -9.00 11.71
N THR A 6 24.63 -10.30 11.86
CA THR A 6 25.87 -10.94 11.37
C THR A 6 25.70 -11.56 9.99
N LYS A 7 24.65 -11.15 9.26
CA LYS A 7 24.57 -11.31 7.81
C LYS A 7 25.12 -10.03 7.20
N VAL A 8 26.03 -10.19 6.25
CA VAL A 8 26.58 -9.21 5.28
C VAL A 8 28.10 -9.08 5.45
N PHE A 9 28.80 -9.89 4.64
CA PHE A 9 30.25 -10.02 4.47
C PHE A 9 31.03 -10.81 5.54
N ARG A 10 31.01 -12.15 5.40
CA ARG A 10 32.21 -12.93 5.73
C ARG A 10 33.28 -12.57 4.68
N PRO A 11 34.50 -12.16 5.06
CA PRO A 11 35.59 -12.12 4.10
C PRO A 11 35.74 -13.53 3.55
N ILE A 12 35.80 -13.66 2.23
CA ILE A 12 36.21 -14.91 1.59
C ILE A 12 37.66 -15.12 2.03
N GLN A 13 37.88 -15.88 3.12
CA GLN A 13 39.19 -16.44 3.45
C GLN A 13 39.49 -17.54 2.42
N ARG A 14 39.65 -17.15 1.16
CA ARG A 14 40.48 -17.92 0.24
C ARG A 14 41.85 -17.28 0.35
N GLN A 15 42.65 -17.74 1.32
CA GLN A 15 44.06 -17.87 0.99
C GLN A 15 44.07 -18.71 -0.27
N ILE A 16 44.35 -18.09 -1.42
CA ILE A 16 44.58 -18.82 -2.64
C ILE A 16 45.87 -19.59 -2.32
N MET A 17 45.72 -20.83 -1.89
CA MET A 17 46.82 -21.76 -1.73
C MET A 17 47.35 -21.99 -3.14
N PHE A 18 48.32 -21.17 -3.55
CA PHE A 18 49.03 -21.35 -4.80
C PHE A 18 49.93 -22.57 -4.67
N GLU A 19 49.36 -23.74 -4.92
CA GLU A 19 50.15 -24.95 -5.02
C GLU A 19 50.79 -24.99 -6.41
N GLN A 20 52.09 -24.73 -6.47
CA GLN A 20 52.86 -24.89 -7.70
C GLN A 20 53.03 -26.37 -8.02
N LYS A 21 52.11 -26.92 -8.83
CA LYS A 21 52.20 -28.30 -9.29
C LYS A 21 53.16 -28.39 -10.48
N ARG A 22 54.33 -29.00 -10.29
CA ARG A 22 55.27 -29.27 -11.39
C ARG A 22 54.64 -30.28 -12.36
N CYS A 23 54.22 -29.81 -13.54
CA CYS A 23 53.80 -30.68 -14.62
C CYS A 23 55.02 -31.41 -15.18
N ARG A 24 55.10 -32.73 -14.94
CA ARG A 24 56.21 -33.57 -15.46
C ARG A 24 56.19 -33.71 -16.99
N THR A 25 55.06 -33.42 -17.64
CA THR A 25 54.89 -33.48 -19.09
C THR A 25 54.64 -32.09 -19.66
N LYS A 26 55.04 -31.86 -20.92
CA LYS A 26 54.75 -30.63 -21.65
C LYS A 26 53.23 -30.40 -21.70
N ILE A 27 52.78 -29.27 -21.15
CA ILE A 27 51.38 -28.85 -21.19
C ILE A 27 51.07 -28.43 -22.63
N ASN A 28 50.14 -29.11 -23.28
CA ASN A 28 49.67 -28.73 -24.61
C ASN A 28 48.46 -27.79 -24.48
N ILE A 29 48.65 -26.51 -24.80
CA ILE A 29 47.62 -25.47 -24.71
C ILE A 29 46.64 -25.58 -25.89
N GLN A 30 47.12 -25.95 -27.08
CA GLN A 30 46.30 -26.07 -28.29
C GLN A 30 45.38 -27.30 -28.24
N LYS A 31 45.84 -28.37 -27.57
CA LYS A 31 45.07 -29.61 -27.41
C LYS A 31 45.20 -30.12 -25.96
N PRO A 32 44.42 -29.57 -25.01
CA PRO A 32 44.45 -30.00 -23.63
C PRO A 32 44.06 -31.47 -23.52
N ARG A 33 44.72 -32.20 -22.60
CA ARG A 33 44.43 -33.60 -22.36
C ARG A 33 43.15 -33.75 -21.55
N ILE A 34 42.41 -34.83 -21.82
CA ILE A 34 41.22 -35.18 -21.04
C ILE A 34 41.66 -35.44 -19.58
N PRO A 35 40.95 -34.87 -18.59
CA PRO A 35 41.26 -35.08 -17.19
C PRO A 35 41.02 -36.54 -16.78
N HIS A 36 41.79 -37.00 -15.78
CA HIS A 36 41.54 -38.29 -15.14
C HIS A 36 40.15 -38.33 -14.51
N PHE A 37 39.51 -39.51 -14.44
CA PHE A 37 38.14 -39.71 -13.97
C PHE A 37 37.77 -38.90 -12.71
N LYS A 38 38.55 -39.02 -11.62
CA LYS A 38 38.31 -38.26 -10.37
C LYS A 38 38.30 -36.74 -10.57
N ARG A 39 39.19 -36.22 -11.41
CA ARG A 39 39.26 -34.79 -11.74
C ARG A 39 38.06 -34.36 -12.57
N ARG A 40 37.63 -35.19 -13.52
CA ARG A 40 36.43 -34.96 -14.32
C ARG A 40 35.17 -34.85 -13.43
N CYS A 41 34.98 -35.78 -12.50
CA CYS A 41 33.87 -35.72 -11.55
C CYS A 41 33.90 -34.44 -10.70
N MET A 42 35.09 -34.02 -10.26
CA MET A 42 35.23 -32.77 -9.50
C MET A 42 34.93 -31.54 -10.37
N GLU A 43 35.42 -31.50 -11.61
CA GLU A 43 35.16 -30.39 -12.53
C GLU A 43 33.66 -30.25 -12.82
N GLU A 44 32.96 -31.37 -13.03
CA GLU A 44 31.51 -31.40 -13.23
C GLU A 44 30.75 -30.95 -11.97
N PHE A 45 31.15 -31.43 -10.78
CA PHE A 45 30.56 -31.01 -9.52
C PHE A 45 30.76 -29.52 -9.21
N VAL A 46 31.86 -28.94 -9.66
CA VAL A 46 32.19 -27.50 -9.47
C VAL A 46 31.55 -26.63 -10.56
N THR A 47 30.91 -27.20 -11.58
CA THR A 47 30.18 -26.39 -12.58
C THR A 47 29.10 -25.58 -11.87
N PRO A 48 29.08 -24.24 -12.04
CA PRO A 48 28.08 -23.41 -11.37
C PRO A 48 26.70 -23.73 -11.95
N TYR A 49 25.77 -24.05 -11.06
CA TYR A 49 24.35 -24.10 -11.40
C TYR A 49 23.81 -22.67 -11.44
N TYR A 50 23.35 -22.23 -12.61
CA TYR A 50 22.63 -20.97 -12.76
C TYR A 50 21.14 -21.27 -12.86
N ASP A 51 20.33 -20.52 -12.12
CA ASP A 51 18.87 -20.58 -12.26
C ASP A 51 18.47 -20.36 -13.72
N PRO A 52 17.42 -21.04 -14.21
CA PRO A 52 16.94 -20.84 -15.57
C PRO A 52 16.66 -19.34 -15.80
N PRO A 53 16.98 -18.81 -17.00
CA PRO A 53 16.70 -17.42 -17.31
C PRO A 53 15.22 -17.14 -17.10
N ARG A 54 14.90 -16.00 -16.45
CA ARG A 54 13.52 -15.57 -16.22
C ARG A 54 12.73 -15.62 -17.54
N PRO A 55 11.42 -15.92 -17.51
CA PRO A 55 10.60 -15.86 -18.71
C PRO A 55 10.78 -14.52 -19.40
N ILE A 56 10.76 -14.52 -20.74
CA ILE A 56 10.96 -13.34 -21.60
C ILE A 56 9.70 -12.46 -21.47
N LEU A 57 9.59 -11.76 -20.35
CA LEU A 57 8.60 -10.72 -20.11
C LEU A 57 9.09 -9.44 -20.78
N PRO A 58 8.19 -8.60 -21.31
CA PRO A 58 8.58 -7.30 -21.82
C PRO A 58 9.21 -6.45 -20.72
N VAL A 59 10.21 -5.63 -21.08
CA VAL A 59 11.08 -4.90 -20.13
C VAL A 59 10.31 -4.07 -19.09
N HIS A 60 9.14 -3.55 -19.46
CA HIS A 60 8.29 -2.77 -18.55
C HIS A 60 7.69 -3.59 -17.40
N GLU A 61 7.43 -4.89 -17.59
CA GLU A 61 6.88 -5.76 -16.54
C GLU A 61 7.96 -6.26 -15.57
N LEU A 62 9.22 -6.25 -16.00
CA LEU A 62 10.37 -6.62 -15.16
C LEU A 62 10.78 -5.50 -14.18
N CYS A 63 10.24 -4.30 -14.33
CA CYS A 63 10.55 -3.18 -13.45
C CYS A 63 9.93 -3.41 -12.06
N GLY A 64 10.76 -3.57 -11.04
CA GLY A 64 10.33 -3.80 -9.65
C GLY A 64 9.34 -2.74 -9.15
N ASN A 65 9.50 -1.48 -9.57
CA ASN A 65 8.59 -0.40 -9.21
C ASN A 65 7.16 -0.62 -9.73
N ILE A 66 6.99 -1.23 -10.90
CA ILE A 66 5.66 -1.50 -11.48
C ILE A 66 4.99 -2.65 -10.74
N ILE A 67 5.74 -3.70 -10.39
CA ILE A 67 5.26 -4.85 -9.62
C ILE A 67 4.84 -4.40 -8.21
N GLU A 68 5.67 -3.59 -7.55
CA GLU A 68 5.34 -3.03 -6.23
C GLU A 68 4.14 -2.10 -6.28
N LYS A 69 4.00 -1.29 -7.34
CA LYS A 69 2.86 -0.40 -7.52
C LYS A 69 1.57 -1.19 -7.75
N LYS A 70 1.58 -2.26 -8.56
CA LYS A 70 0.44 -3.18 -8.72
C LYS A 70 0.07 -3.83 -7.39
N LYS A 71 1.03 -4.40 -6.65
CA LYS A 71 0.78 -4.96 -5.31
C LYS A 71 0.18 -3.94 -4.34
N LYS A 72 0.67 -2.69 -4.35
CA LYS A 72 0.11 -1.62 -3.51
C LYS A 72 -1.32 -1.26 -3.92
N LEU A 73 -1.64 -1.26 -5.21
CA LEU A 73 -2.99 -1.04 -5.71
C LEU A 73 -3.92 -2.18 -5.25
N GLU A 74 -3.54 -3.43 -5.50
CA GLU A 74 -4.30 -4.62 -5.07
C GLU A 74 -4.51 -4.66 -3.55
N MET A 75 -3.49 -4.33 -2.75
CA MET A 75 -3.64 -4.21 -1.30
C MET A 75 -4.55 -3.05 -0.90
N SER A 76 -4.55 -1.95 -1.66
CA SER A 76 -5.39 -0.77 -1.38
C SER A 76 -6.85 -0.95 -1.79
N GLU A 77 -7.12 -1.91 -2.67
CA GLU A 77 -8.46 -2.34 -3.09
C GLU A 77 -9.12 -3.25 -2.05
N SER A 78 -8.34 -3.92 -1.20
CA SER A 78 -8.90 -4.61 -0.04
C SER A 78 -9.50 -3.60 0.95
N VAL A 79 -10.83 -3.63 1.10
CA VAL A 79 -11.54 -2.73 2.02
C VAL A 79 -11.18 -3.11 3.44
N ASN A 80 -10.62 -2.16 4.19
CA ASN A 80 -10.27 -2.36 5.59
C ASN A 80 -11.54 -2.69 6.39
N GLN A 81 -11.53 -3.77 7.18
CA GLN A 81 -12.67 -4.19 8.00
C GLN A 81 -13.21 -3.08 8.91
N TYR A 82 -12.33 -2.22 9.43
CA TYR A 82 -12.73 -1.06 10.23
C TYR A 82 -13.58 -0.06 9.44
N GLN A 83 -13.24 0.17 8.16
CA GLN A 83 -14.01 1.06 7.28
C GLN A 83 -15.39 0.48 6.96
N ILE A 84 -15.52 -0.85 6.88
CA ILE A 84 -16.82 -1.51 6.71
C ILE A 84 -17.71 -1.26 7.93
N ILE A 85 -17.15 -1.37 9.14
CA ILE A 85 -17.90 -1.12 10.38
C ILE A 85 -18.37 0.34 10.43
N ILE A 86 -17.48 1.31 10.19
CA ILE A 86 -17.89 2.72 10.16
C ILE A 86 -18.86 2.98 9.01
N GLY A 87 -18.70 2.32 7.86
CA GLY A 87 -19.61 2.43 6.72
C GLY A 87 -21.05 2.06 7.09
N ARG A 88 -21.24 1.07 7.98
CA ARG A 88 -22.57 0.74 8.53
C ARG A 88 -23.12 1.89 9.38
N ASP A 89 -22.30 2.52 10.21
CA ASP A 89 -22.71 3.69 10.99
C ASP A 89 -23.08 4.87 10.10
N VAL A 90 -22.32 5.12 9.03
CA VAL A 90 -22.63 6.13 8.00
C VAL A 90 -24.00 5.86 7.42
N LEU A 91 -24.26 4.64 6.95
CA LEU A 91 -25.57 4.27 6.40
C LEU A 91 -26.70 4.50 7.42
N ASN A 92 -26.47 4.17 8.69
CA ASN A 92 -27.44 4.42 9.76
C ASN A 92 -27.73 5.92 9.93
N TRP A 93 -26.71 6.79 9.90
CA TRP A 93 -26.89 8.25 9.92
C TRP A 93 -27.74 8.73 8.74
N PHE A 94 -27.43 8.25 7.53
CA PHE A 94 -28.17 8.61 6.32
C PHE A 94 -29.62 8.12 6.33
N ASN A 95 -29.91 6.98 6.95
CA ASN A 95 -31.27 6.45 7.05
C ASN A 95 -32.11 7.16 8.12
N ASN A 96 -31.49 7.55 9.24
CA ASN A 96 -32.20 8.17 10.36
C ASN A 96 -32.39 9.69 10.17
N SER A 97 -31.53 10.33 9.38
CA SER A 97 -31.58 11.78 9.17
C SER A 97 -32.59 12.15 8.07
N LYS A 98 -33.47 13.10 8.36
CA LYS A 98 -34.37 13.69 7.35
C LYS A 98 -33.70 14.83 6.58
N MET A 99 -32.65 15.43 7.16
CA MET A 99 -31.87 16.49 6.53
C MET A 99 -30.38 16.13 6.60
N ILE A 100 -29.73 16.22 5.44
CA ILE A 100 -28.30 15.97 5.28
C ILE A 100 -27.77 17.14 4.46
N ALA A 101 -26.81 17.87 5.01
CA ALA A 101 -26.15 18.97 4.33
C ALA A 101 -24.66 18.68 4.15
N PHE A 102 -24.16 18.87 2.93
CA PHE A 102 -22.75 18.73 2.59
C PHE A 102 -22.10 20.11 2.59
N LEU A 103 -21.03 20.25 3.37
CA LEU A 103 -20.27 21.48 3.51
C LEU A 103 -18.83 21.22 3.09
N HIS A 104 -18.25 22.13 2.33
CA HIS A 104 -16.81 22.09 2.06
C HIS A 104 -16.05 22.66 3.25
N LYS A 105 -15.03 21.95 3.73
CA LYS A 105 -14.18 22.43 4.82
C LYS A 105 -13.07 23.29 4.25
N ASN A 106 -13.26 24.61 4.29
CA ASN A 106 -12.20 25.56 3.99
C ASN A 106 -11.13 25.56 5.11
N SER A 107 -10.01 26.23 4.86
CA SER A 107 -8.99 26.45 5.89
C SER A 107 -9.57 27.33 7.00
N ILE A 108 -9.88 26.71 8.13
CA ILE A 108 -10.50 27.31 9.31
C ILE A 108 -9.71 26.81 10.53
N LYS A 109 -9.61 27.61 11.59
CA LYS A 109 -8.95 27.19 12.83
C LYS A 109 -9.79 26.14 13.53
N THR A 110 -9.13 25.28 14.32
CA THR A 110 -9.82 24.26 15.10
C THR A 110 -10.74 24.86 16.17
N GLU A 111 -10.42 26.05 16.69
CA GLU A 111 -11.26 26.81 17.63
C GLU A 111 -12.61 27.18 16.99
N ASP A 112 -12.56 27.80 15.81
CA ASP A 112 -13.77 28.19 15.07
C ASP A 112 -14.62 26.96 14.67
N GLU A 113 -13.98 25.84 14.30
CA GLU A 113 -14.68 24.57 14.02
C GLU A 113 -15.38 24.01 15.26
N PHE A 114 -14.76 24.15 16.43
CA PHE A 114 -15.34 23.74 17.69
C PHE A 114 -16.56 24.59 18.05
N ASP A 115 -16.46 25.92 17.94
CA ASP A 115 -17.57 26.83 18.19
C ASP A 115 -18.74 26.57 17.23
N PHE A 116 -18.45 26.34 15.95
CA PHE A 116 -19.46 25.93 14.96
C PHE A 116 -20.15 24.62 15.35
N ASN A 117 -19.40 23.62 15.80
CA ASN A 117 -19.96 22.34 16.26
C ASN A 117 -20.84 22.52 17.51
N VAL A 118 -20.47 23.40 18.44
CA VAL A 118 -21.30 23.74 19.62
C VAL A 118 -22.63 24.36 19.19
N LEU A 119 -22.62 25.30 18.24
CA LEU A 119 -23.83 25.91 17.70
C LEU A 119 -24.75 24.89 17.03
N LEU A 120 -24.20 23.99 16.22
CA LEU A 120 -24.96 22.90 15.60
C LEU A 120 -25.56 21.95 16.66
N ARG A 121 -24.77 21.59 17.68
CA ARG A 121 -25.21 20.69 18.75
C ARG A 121 -26.39 21.24 19.53
N ARG A 122 -26.41 22.55 19.80
CA ARG A 122 -27.55 23.24 20.47
C ARG A 122 -28.86 23.04 19.72
N GLU A 123 -28.80 22.96 18.39
CA GLU A 123 -29.96 22.79 17.52
C GLU A 123 -30.29 21.33 17.20
N ASN A 124 -29.62 20.37 17.85
CA ASN A 124 -29.67 18.93 17.56
C ASN A 124 -29.23 18.58 16.13
N MET A 125 -28.21 19.28 15.64
CA MET A 125 -27.51 18.97 14.40
C MET A 125 -26.14 18.37 14.72
N TYR A 126 -25.73 17.37 13.94
CA TYR A 126 -24.48 16.64 14.18
C TYR A 126 -23.52 16.83 13.01
N LEU A 127 -22.38 17.46 13.30
CA LEU A 127 -21.26 17.57 12.36
C LEU A 127 -20.45 16.27 12.36
N LYS A 128 -20.22 15.70 11.17
CA LYS A 128 -19.44 14.48 10.98
C LYS A 128 -18.50 14.64 9.78
N TYR A 129 -17.38 13.94 9.85
CA TYR A 129 -16.40 13.86 8.77
C TYR A 129 -16.10 12.39 8.49
N TYR A 130 -16.18 11.99 7.22
CA TYR A 130 -15.85 10.64 6.77
C TYR A 130 -15.02 10.70 5.50
N GLY A 131 -14.03 9.80 5.40
CA GLY A 131 -13.21 9.66 4.19
C GLY A 131 -13.95 8.93 3.07
N TYR A 132 -13.51 9.15 1.82
CA TYR A 132 -14.13 8.59 0.62
C TYR A 132 -14.31 7.06 0.71
N LYS A 133 -13.27 6.30 1.07
CA LYS A 133 -13.35 4.83 1.16
C LYS A 133 -14.41 4.34 2.16
N THR A 134 -14.57 5.06 3.27
CA THR A 134 -15.60 4.74 4.28
C THR A 134 -16.99 5.04 3.77
N MET A 135 -17.16 6.16 3.06
CA MET A 135 -18.42 6.51 2.40
C MET A 135 -18.77 5.51 1.30
N GLU A 136 -17.80 5.12 0.46
CA GLU A 136 -17.99 4.11 -0.58
C GLU A 136 -18.41 2.77 0.03
N ALA A 137 -17.75 2.33 1.10
CA ALA A 137 -18.10 1.09 1.79
C ALA A 137 -19.52 1.10 2.39
N GLY A 138 -20.03 2.28 2.79
CA GLY A 138 -21.36 2.42 3.38
C GLY A 138 -22.49 2.69 2.38
N LEU A 139 -22.25 3.48 1.33
CA LEU A 139 -23.29 4.00 0.44
C LEU A 139 -23.39 3.27 -0.90
N LYS A 140 -22.38 2.53 -1.33
CA LYS A 140 -22.39 1.81 -2.61
C LYS A 140 -23.49 0.75 -2.64
N GLY A 141 -24.30 0.73 -3.70
CA GLY A 141 -25.46 -0.17 -3.80
C GLY A 141 -26.69 0.27 -2.98
N THR A 142 -26.70 1.51 -2.49
CA THR A 142 -27.83 2.08 -1.74
C THR A 142 -28.45 3.24 -2.52
N LYS A 143 -29.62 3.72 -2.08
CA LYS A 143 -30.29 4.89 -2.68
C LYS A 143 -29.46 6.19 -2.64
N TYR A 144 -28.38 6.22 -1.85
CA TYR A 144 -27.51 7.38 -1.66
C TYR A 144 -26.21 7.28 -2.48
N GLU A 145 -26.07 6.32 -3.37
CA GLU A 145 -24.82 6.11 -4.13
C GLU A 145 -24.39 7.36 -4.91
N ASN A 146 -25.34 8.11 -5.47
CA ASN A 146 -25.07 9.35 -6.23
C ASN A 146 -24.37 10.43 -5.39
N VAL A 147 -24.52 10.41 -4.07
CA VAL A 147 -23.88 11.35 -3.15
C VAL A 147 -22.36 11.19 -3.14
N LEU A 148 -21.83 10.02 -3.49
CA LEU A 148 -20.39 9.77 -3.54
C LEU A 148 -19.65 10.71 -4.50
N GLN A 149 -20.33 11.23 -5.52
CA GLN A 149 -19.76 12.19 -6.48
C GLN A 149 -19.40 13.54 -5.82
N LEU A 150 -20.01 13.87 -4.68
CA LEU A 150 -19.71 15.10 -3.94
C LEU A 150 -18.35 15.03 -3.23
N TRP A 151 -17.78 13.84 -3.06
CA TRP A 151 -16.45 13.65 -2.45
C TRP A 151 -15.33 13.83 -3.48
N GLY A 152 -15.02 15.09 -3.78
CA GLY A 152 -13.78 15.48 -4.48
C GLY A 152 -12.77 16.23 -3.60
N ALA A 153 -13.23 16.77 -2.46
CA ALA A 153 -12.49 17.68 -1.61
C ALA A 153 -12.82 17.41 -0.12
N PRO A 154 -12.00 17.87 0.85
CA PRO A 154 -12.31 17.70 2.27
C PRO A 154 -13.64 18.38 2.61
N GLY A 155 -14.63 17.59 3.03
CA GLY A 155 -15.97 18.06 3.32
C GLY A 155 -16.50 17.53 4.64
N ASN A 156 -17.29 18.35 5.33
CA ASN A 156 -18.04 17.99 6.52
C ASN A 156 -19.50 17.74 6.15
N ILE A 157 -20.14 16.81 6.85
CA ILE A 157 -21.57 16.51 6.70
C ILE A 157 -22.29 16.95 7.96
N VAL A 158 -23.44 17.61 7.80
CA VAL A 158 -24.35 17.92 8.91
C VAL A 158 -25.58 17.03 8.79
N PHE A 159 -25.84 16.26 9.83
CA PHE A 159 -27.02 15.40 9.96
C PHE A 159 -28.05 16.02 10.91
N CYS A 160 -29.32 15.96 10.56
CA CYS A 160 -30.42 16.32 11.44
C CYS A 160 -31.65 15.44 11.23
N ASP A 161 -32.31 15.08 12.32
CA ASP A 161 -33.53 14.26 12.33
C ASP A 161 -34.75 15.04 11.82
N LYS A 162 -34.75 16.37 11.95
CA LYS A 162 -35.81 17.28 11.47
C LYS A 162 -35.23 18.29 10.49
N PRO A 163 -35.93 18.62 9.38
CA PRO A 163 -35.43 19.63 8.45
C PRO A 163 -35.48 21.03 9.08
N LYS A 164 -34.30 21.61 9.36
CA LYS A 164 -34.10 22.95 9.93
C LYS A 164 -33.16 23.78 9.06
N VAL A 165 -33.49 23.95 7.78
CA VAL A 165 -32.62 24.61 6.79
C VAL A 165 -32.37 26.07 7.16
N ASP A 166 -33.39 26.81 7.61
CA ASP A 166 -33.27 28.23 7.95
C ASP A 166 -32.30 28.48 9.11
N VAL A 167 -32.29 27.58 10.08
CA VAL A 167 -31.40 27.65 11.24
C VAL A 167 -29.97 27.35 10.81
N LEU A 168 -29.78 26.31 10.00
CA LEU A 168 -28.46 25.98 9.45
C LEU A 168 -27.88 27.15 8.65
N LEU A 169 -28.67 27.78 7.79
CA LEU A 169 -28.25 28.94 7.00
C LEU A 169 -27.89 30.15 7.86
N LYS A 170 -28.55 30.34 9.01
CA LYS A 170 -28.20 31.40 9.97
C LYS A 170 -26.90 31.14 10.71
N ILE A 171 -26.55 29.88 10.95
CA ILE A 171 -25.28 29.49 11.61
C ILE A 171 -24.10 29.60 10.64
N ILE A 172 -24.32 29.35 9.35
CA ILE A 172 -23.27 29.40 8.32
C ILE A 172 -22.97 30.84 7.87
N LYS A 173 -23.96 31.73 7.88
CA LYS A 173 -23.81 33.15 7.53
C LYS A 173 -23.05 33.92 8.60
#